data_AF-A0A8T8I7J0-F1
#
_entry.id   AF-A0A8T8I7J0-F1
#
_cell.length_a   1.000
_cell.length_b   1.000
_cell.length_c   1.000
_cell.angle_alpha   90.00
_cell.angle_beta   90.00
_cell.angle_gamma   90.00
#
_symmetry.space_group_name_H-M   'P 1'
#
loop_
_entity.id
_entity.type
_entity.pdbx_description
1 polymer ?
#
loop_
_entity_poly.entity_id
_entity_poly.type
_entity_poly.pdbx_seq_one_letter_code
_entity_poly.pdbx_strand_id
1 'polypeptide(L)'
;MGTILDILAYIGVYYFVCLPRWRKRGESVLIVRTLFSFYLLVVLMLTVSPVVTSLPFIFNAQFPRMVNMMPFVDILDHRDFAISQVVLNILLTIPFGFFLPGVYKMKKQALMKTVFATFLFSLTIELTQFILANGRITDITDILTNTFGGVVGFALYRAIKLFVHRHYNPR
;
A
#
# COMPACT_ATOMS: atom_id res chain seq x y z
N MET A 1 -14.88 10.24 -14.57
CA MET A 1 -15.67 10.96 -13.55
C MET A 1 -15.27 10.57 -12.12
N GLY A 2 -15.13 9.26 -11.80
CA GLY A 2 -14.84 8.78 -10.42
C GLY A 2 -13.54 9.33 -9.79
N THR A 3 -12.42 9.30 -10.52
CA THR A 3 -11.09 9.70 -10.00
C THR A 3 -11.02 11.15 -9.51
N ILE A 4 -11.70 12.09 -10.19
CA ILE A 4 -11.73 13.51 -9.77
C ILE A 4 -12.52 13.65 -8.47
N LEU A 5 -13.64 12.95 -8.34
CA LEU A 5 -14.47 12.98 -7.14
C LEU A 5 -13.71 12.39 -5.93
N ASP A 6 -12.97 11.31 -6.14
CA ASP A 6 -12.14 10.67 -5.12
C ASP A 6 -11.00 11.59 -4.64
N ILE A 7 -10.36 12.32 -5.56
CA ILE A 7 -9.34 13.32 -5.23
C ILE A 7 -9.96 14.48 -4.43
N LEU A 8 -11.12 15.00 -4.84
CA LEU A 8 -11.80 16.08 -4.12
C LEU A 8 -12.25 15.64 -2.72
N ALA A 9 -12.76 14.42 -2.58
CA ALA A 9 -13.12 13.83 -1.30
C ALA A 9 -11.89 13.70 -0.38
N TYR A 10 -10.76 13.23 -0.93
CA TYR A 10 -9.50 13.19 -0.19
C TYR A 10 -9.05 14.58 0.27
N ILE A 11 -9.07 15.59 -0.62
CA ILE A 11 -8.69 16.97 -0.28
C ILE A 11 -9.58 17.50 0.85
N GLY A 12 -10.89 17.27 0.79
CA GLY A 12 -11.83 17.65 1.83
C GLY A 12 -11.50 17.00 3.18
N VAL A 13 -11.35 15.67 3.21
CA VAL A 13 -10.97 14.94 4.43
C VAL A 13 -9.62 15.43 4.96
N TYR A 14 -8.63 15.59 4.09
CA TYR A 14 -7.31 16.07 4.47
C TYR A 14 -7.38 17.45 5.12
N TYR A 15 -8.05 18.41 4.49
CA TYR A 15 -8.10 19.80 4.95
C TYR A 15 -8.93 19.97 6.23
N PHE A 16 -10.10 19.33 6.32
CA PHE A 16 -11.00 19.50 7.46
C PHE A 16 -10.69 18.56 8.64
N VAL A 17 -10.13 17.37 8.39
CA VAL A 17 -9.94 16.33 9.42
C VAL A 17 -8.47 16.17 9.79
N CYS A 18 -7.59 15.95 8.81
CA CYS A 18 -6.20 15.58 9.04
C CYS A 18 -5.32 16.77 9.41
N LEU A 19 -5.34 17.82 8.59
CA LEU A 19 -4.48 19.00 8.72
C LEU A 19 -4.62 19.68 10.09
N PRO A 20 -5.82 19.98 10.62
CA PRO A 20 -5.96 20.65 11.92
C PRO A 20 -5.46 19.78 13.08
N ARG A 21 -5.63 18.45 12.97
CA ARG A 21 -5.19 17.49 13.99
C ARG A 21 -3.67 17.31 13.99
N TRP A 22 -3.04 17.28 12.83
CA TRP A 22 -1.61 17.01 12.69
C TRP A 22 -0.77 18.27 12.89
N ARG A 23 -1.26 19.44 12.49
CA ARG A 23 -0.60 20.73 12.76
C ARG A 23 -0.39 20.97 14.26
N LYS A 24 -1.35 20.59 15.11
CA LYS A 24 -1.24 20.66 16.58
C LYS A 24 -0.14 19.77 17.17
N ARG A 25 0.39 18.80 16.42
CA ARG A 25 1.43 17.86 16.88
C ARG A 25 2.85 18.25 16.43
N GLY A 26 3.01 19.38 15.75
CA GLY A 26 4.29 19.89 15.26
C GLY A 26 4.54 19.64 13.77
N GLU A 27 5.45 20.42 13.19
CA GLU A 27 5.70 20.44 11.74
C GLU A 27 6.22 19.12 11.20
N SER A 28 7.17 18.48 11.88
CA SER A 28 7.72 17.18 11.43
C SER A 28 6.64 16.08 11.40
N VAL A 29 5.71 16.09 12.35
CA VAL A 29 4.59 15.14 12.38
C VAL A 29 3.61 15.42 11.25
N LEU A 30 3.35 16.69 10.94
CA LEU A 30 2.50 17.10 9.84
C LEU A 30 3.08 16.65 8.49
N ILE A 31 4.37 16.91 8.23
CA ILE A 31 5.03 16.55 6.97
C ILE A 31 4.99 15.04 6.77
N VAL A 32 5.47 14.25 7.75
CA VAL A 32 5.55 12.79 7.63
C VAL A 32 4.17 12.17 7.42
N ARG A 33 3.14 12.62 8.14
CA ARG A 33 1.77 12.08 7.97
C ARG A 33 1.13 12.51 6.66
N THR A 34 1.44 13.71 6.17
CA THR A 34 0.97 14.19 4.86
C THR A 34 1.59 13.39 3.72
N LEU A 35 2.91 13.14 3.76
CA LEU A 35 3.57 12.30 2.77
C LEU A 35 3.01 10.88 2.78
N PHE A 36 2.82 10.31 3.98
CA PHE A 36 2.23 8.98 4.11
C PHE A 36 0.77 8.93 3.61
N SER A 37 -0.06 9.93 3.91
CA SER A 37 -1.43 9.97 3.42
C SER A 37 -1.52 10.19 1.91
N PHE A 38 -0.61 10.99 1.34
CA PHE A 38 -0.54 11.19 -0.11
C PHE A 38 -0.13 9.90 -0.82
N TYR A 39 0.88 9.21 -0.27
CA TYR A 39 1.27 7.87 -0.74
C TYR A 39 0.07 6.90 -0.72
N LEU A 40 -0.67 6.81 0.40
CA LEU A 40 -1.84 5.92 0.47
C LEU A 40 -2.92 6.27 -0.56
N LEU A 41 -3.12 7.56 -0.85
CA LEU A 41 -4.02 7.99 -1.91
C LEU A 41 -3.55 7.47 -3.27
N VAL A 42 -2.26 7.60 -3.59
CA VAL A 42 -1.71 7.09 -4.85
C VAL A 42 -1.91 5.57 -4.95
N VAL A 43 -1.64 4.82 -3.88
CA VAL A 43 -1.87 3.37 -3.89
C VAL A 43 -3.35 3.05 -4.14
N LEU A 44 -4.26 3.72 -3.43
CA LEU A 44 -5.71 3.55 -3.64
C LEU A 44 -6.11 3.89 -5.08
N MET A 45 -5.58 4.97 -5.66
CA MET A 45 -5.87 5.32 -7.06
C MET A 45 -5.39 4.24 -8.01
N LEU A 46 -4.18 3.71 -7.83
CA LEU A 46 -3.62 2.68 -8.70
C LEU A 46 -4.36 1.35 -8.58
N THR A 47 -4.82 0.97 -7.38
CA THR A 47 -5.42 -0.35 -7.13
C THR A 47 -6.94 -0.34 -7.23
N VAL A 48 -7.60 0.75 -6.86
CA VAL A 48 -9.07 0.89 -6.80
C VAL A 48 -9.63 1.57 -8.04
N SER A 49 -8.91 2.47 -8.73
CA SER A 49 -9.44 3.11 -9.95
C SER A 49 -9.87 2.10 -11.02
N PRO A 50 -9.10 1.03 -11.33
CA PRO A 50 -9.55 0.02 -12.29
C PRO A 50 -10.84 -0.69 -11.84
N VAL A 51 -11.04 -0.81 -10.54
CA VAL A 51 -12.21 -1.45 -9.93
C VAL A 51 -13.44 -0.55 -9.99
N VAL A 52 -13.29 0.76 -9.74
CA VAL A 52 -14.39 1.74 -9.83
C VAL A 52 -14.88 1.85 -11.26
N THR A 53 -13.97 1.83 -12.25
CA THR A 53 -14.35 1.85 -13.67
C THR A 53 -15.13 0.62 -14.10
N SER A 54 -14.93 -0.54 -13.46
CA SER A 54 -15.71 -1.74 -13.73
C SER A 54 -17.09 -1.76 -13.08
N LEU A 55 -17.38 -0.93 -12.07
CA LEU A 55 -18.65 -0.95 -11.31
C LEU A 55 -19.92 -0.95 -12.17
N PRO A 56 -20.07 -0.11 -13.22
CA PRO A 56 -21.27 -0.10 -14.06
C PRO A 56 -21.47 -1.39 -14.86
N PHE A 57 -20.37 -2.16 -15.04
CA PHE A 57 -20.35 -3.41 -15.76
C PHE A 57 -20.51 -4.62 -14.84
N ILE A 58 -20.28 -4.52 -13.52
CA ILE A 58 -20.39 -5.67 -12.59
C ILE A 58 -21.80 -6.29 -12.61
N PHE A 59 -22.85 -5.47 -12.74
CA PHE A 59 -24.22 -5.96 -12.79
C PHE A 59 -24.65 -6.49 -14.17
N ASN A 60 -23.91 -6.14 -15.24
CA ASN A 60 -24.25 -6.47 -16.63
C ASN A 60 -23.31 -7.49 -17.28
N ALA A 61 -22.07 -7.60 -16.78
CA ALA A 61 -21.03 -8.51 -17.24
C ALA A 61 -20.70 -9.47 -16.09
N GLN A 62 -20.94 -10.76 -16.31
CA GLN A 62 -20.55 -11.82 -15.40
C GLN A 62 -19.04 -12.08 -15.56
N PHE A 63 -18.20 -11.22 -15.00
CA PHE A 63 -16.78 -11.52 -14.91
C PHE A 63 -16.58 -12.72 -13.96
N PRO A 64 -15.89 -13.79 -14.40
CA PRO A 64 -15.56 -14.88 -13.51
C PRO A 64 -14.66 -14.38 -12.39
N ARG A 65 -14.96 -14.78 -11.16
CA ARG A 65 -14.05 -14.57 -10.03
C ARG A 65 -12.93 -15.57 -10.14
N MET A 66 -11.74 -15.10 -10.48
CA MET A 66 -10.56 -15.92 -10.67
C MET A 66 -9.60 -15.72 -9.50
N VAL A 67 -9.15 -16.83 -8.92
CA VAL A 67 -8.18 -16.81 -7.83
C VAL A 67 -7.04 -17.75 -8.19
N ASN A 68 -5.83 -17.22 -8.11
CA ASN A 68 -4.61 -17.96 -8.29
C ASN A 68 -3.95 -18.19 -6.93
N MET A 69 -3.94 -19.44 -6.50
CA MET A 69 -3.33 -19.86 -5.23
C MET A 69 -1.95 -20.49 -5.43
N MET A 70 -1.47 -20.61 -6.67
CA MET A 70 -0.13 -21.13 -6.96
C MET A 70 0.87 -19.98 -7.00
N PRO A 71 1.76 -19.85 -6.00
CA PRO A 71 2.68 -18.73 -5.94
C PRO A 71 3.65 -18.76 -7.11
N PHE A 72 3.86 -17.59 -7.71
CA PHE A 72 4.79 -17.35 -8.81
C PHE A 72 4.52 -18.17 -10.09
N VAL A 73 3.34 -18.75 -10.26
CA VAL A 73 3.01 -19.54 -11.48
C VAL A 73 3.18 -18.73 -12.75
N ASP A 74 2.86 -17.44 -12.75
CA ASP A 74 3.03 -16.59 -13.93
C ASP A 74 4.50 -16.38 -14.30
N ILE A 75 5.42 -16.45 -13.33
CA ILE A 75 6.86 -16.44 -13.60
C ILE A 75 7.31 -17.80 -14.14
N LEU A 76 6.80 -18.89 -13.55
CA LEU A 76 7.13 -20.26 -13.95
C LEU A 76 6.64 -20.58 -15.36
N ASP A 77 5.47 -20.06 -15.74
CA ASP A 77 4.87 -20.19 -17.06
C ASP A 77 5.44 -19.18 -18.07
N HIS A 78 6.43 -18.38 -17.67
CA HIS A 78 7.05 -17.33 -18.50
C HIS A 78 6.05 -16.36 -19.10
N ARG A 79 5.01 -15.98 -18.35
CA ARG A 79 4.05 -14.97 -18.81
C ARG A 79 4.73 -13.62 -18.95
N ASP A 80 4.34 -12.91 -20.00
CA ASP A 80 4.79 -11.55 -20.24
C ASP A 80 4.48 -10.66 -19.02
N PHE A 81 5.43 -9.79 -18.68
CA PHE A 81 5.33 -8.84 -17.56
C PHE A 81 5.25 -9.43 -16.15
N ALA A 82 5.30 -10.75 -15.95
CA ALA A 82 5.20 -11.36 -14.61
C ALA A 82 6.29 -10.85 -13.65
N ILE A 83 7.53 -10.72 -14.12
CA ILE A 83 8.64 -10.16 -13.32
C ILE A 83 8.36 -8.68 -12.99
N SER A 84 7.90 -7.90 -13.97
CA SER A 84 7.59 -6.48 -13.77
C SER A 84 6.47 -6.29 -12.74
N GLN A 85 5.44 -7.14 -12.75
CA GLN A 85 4.37 -7.12 -11.76
C GLN A 85 4.90 -7.37 -10.34
N VAL A 86 5.73 -8.40 -10.17
CA VAL A 86 6.38 -8.68 -8.88
C VAL A 86 7.20 -7.50 -8.38
N VAL A 87 8.01 -6.90 -9.26
CA VAL A 87 8.84 -5.73 -8.89
C VAL A 87 7.95 -4.54 -8.52
N LEU A 88 6.90 -4.26 -9.29
CA LEU A 88 5.99 -3.15 -9.04
C LEU A 88 5.24 -3.32 -7.71
N ASN A 89 4.79 -4.54 -7.38
CA ASN A 89 4.15 -4.84 -6.10
C ASN A 89 5.10 -4.60 -4.92
N ILE A 90 6.34 -5.08 -5.01
CA ILE A 90 7.38 -4.81 -3.99
C ILE A 90 7.60 -3.30 -3.84
N LEU A 91 7.79 -2.58 -4.94
CA LEU A 91 8.01 -1.12 -4.93
C LEU A 91 6.81 -0.37 -4.35
N LEU A 92 5.59 -0.83 -4.63
CA LEU A 92 4.36 -0.22 -4.15
C LEU A 92 4.27 -0.23 -2.63
N THR A 93 4.75 -1.29 -1.94
CA THR A 93 4.61 -1.44 -0.49
C THR A 93 5.84 -1.05 0.33
N ILE A 94 6.99 -0.82 -0.31
CA ILE A 94 8.18 -0.28 0.38
C ILE A 94 7.88 1.00 1.18
N PRO A 95 7.20 2.02 0.63
CA PRO A 95 6.89 3.22 1.40
C PRO A 95 5.97 2.94 2.60
N PHE A 96 5.03 1.99 2.48
CA PHE A 96 4.19 1.56 3.59
C PHE A 96 5.05 0.99 4.73
N GLY A 97 5.92 0.02 4.42
CA GLY A 97 6.84 -0.57 5.39
C GLY A 97 7.80 0.44 6.03
N PHE A 98 8.18 1.48 5.28
CA PHE A 98 9.06 2.55 5.74
C PHE A 98 8.37 3.52 6.71
N PHE A 99 7.20 4.06 6.33
CA PHE A 99 6.52 5.09 7.11
C PHE A 99 5.83 4.54 8.37
N LEU A 100 5.29 3.33 8.30
CA LEU A 100 4.40 2.78 9.33
C LEU A 100 5.01 2.78 10.75
N PRO A 101 6.25 2.31 10.98
CA PRO A 101 6.82 2.30 12.33
C PRO A 101 7.00 3.70 12.92
N GLY A 102 7.35 4.68 12.08
CA GLY A 102 7.56 6.07 12.48
C GLY A 102 6.26 6.79 12.80
N VAL A 103 5.27 6.70 11.91
CA VAL A 103 3.95 7.34 12.05
C VAL A 103 3.22 6.88 13.31
N TYR A 104 3.29 5.57 13.60
CA TYR A 104 2.63 4.94 14.74
C TYR A 104 3.55 4.76 15.96
N LYS A 105 4.77 5.31 15.92
CA LYS A 105 5.76 5.25 17.01
C LYS A 105 5.98 3.83 17.56
N MET A 106 6.05 2.84 16.67
CA MET A 106 6.20 1.43 17.04
C MET A 106 7.56 1.18 17.70
N LYS A 107 7.55 0.49 18.84
CA LYS A 107 8.77 0.13 19.59
C LYS A 107 8.99 -1.39 19.59
N LYS A 108 8.20 -2.12 20.39
CA LYS A 108 8.29 -3.59 20.48
C LYS A 108 7.67 -4.26 19.26
N GLN A 109 8.35 -5.30 18.75
CA GLN A 109 7.91 -6.12 17.61
C GLN A 109 7.58 -5.29 16.35
N ALA A 110 8.27 -4.16 16.15
CA ALA A 110 7.96 -3.24 15.06
C ALA A 110 8.04 -3.92 13.68
N LEU A 111 9.00 -4.83 13.46
CA LEU A 111 9.07 -5.63 12.24
C LEU A 111 7.82 -6.48 12.04
N MET A 112 7.48 -7.34 13.01
CA MET A 112 6.30 -8.22 12.91
C MET A 112 5.01 -7.44 12.70
N LYS A 113 4.82 -6.32 13.43
CA LYS A 113 3.65 -5.45 13.24
C LYS A 113 3.60 -4.82 11.85
N THR A 114 4.76 -4.46 11.29
CA THR A 114 4.84 -3.89 9.94
C THR A 114 4.56 -4.94 8.88
N VAL A 115 5.15 -6.12 9.00
CA VAL A 115 4.89 -7.25 8.09
C VAL A 115 3.42 -7.63 8.13
N PHE A 116 2.85 -7.80 9.32
CA PHE A 116 1.43 -8.14 9.47
C PHE A 116 0.51 -7.05 8.92
N ALA A 117 0.79 -5.78 9.18
CA ALA A 117 0.02 -4.68 8.60
C ALA A 117 0.14 -4.62 7.07
N THR A 118 1.32 -4.92 6.51
CA THR A 118 1.52 -4.94 5.06
C THR A 118 0.79 -6.11 4.43
N PHE A 119 0.83 -7.28 5.06
CA PHE A 119 0.04 -8.45 4.66
C PHE A 119 -1.46 -8.12 4.65
N LEU A 120 -2.00 -7.54 5.73
CA LEU A 120 -3.41 -7.14 5.81
C LEU A 120 -3.77 -6.08 4.76
N PHE A 121 -2.87 -5.13 4.50
CA PHE A 121 -3.06 -4.13 3.47
C PHE A 121 -3.14 -4.76 2.08
N SER A 122 -2.21 -5.65 1.74
CA SER A 122 -2.24 -6.39 0.48
C SER A 122 -3.47 -7.29 0.37
N LEU A 123 -3.81 -8.01 1.43
CA LEU A 123 -5.00 -8.87 1.47
C LEU A 123 -6.27 -8.05 1.23
N THR A 124 -6.35 -6.84 1.80
CA THR A 124 -7.50 -5.95 1.61
C THR A 124 -7.61 -5.51 0.14
N ILE A 125 -6.50 -5.22 -0.53
CA ILE A 125 -6.48 -4.89 -1.96
C ILE A 125 -7.00 -6.08 -2.79
N GLU A 126 -6.44 -7.27 -2.58
CA GLU A 126 -6.83 -8.49 -3.28
C GLU A 126 -8.30 -8.86 -3.05
N LEU A 127 -8.77 -8.82 -1.80
CA LEU A 127 -10.16 -9.09 -1.46
C LEU A 127 -11.12 -8.08 -2.09
N THR A 128 -10.73 -6.80 -2.16
CA THR A 128 -11.53 -5.76 -2.81
C THR A 128 -11.68 -6.06 -4.30
N GLN A 129 -10.61 -6.47 -4.98
CA GLN A 129 -10.64 -6.86 -6.39
C GLN A 129 -11.48 -8.12 -6.61
N PHE A 130 -11.33 -9.13 -5.74
CA PHE A 130 -12.12 -10.36 -5.78
C PHE A 130 -13.63 -10.11 -5.62
N ILE A 131 -14.02 -9.34 -4.60
CA ILE A 131 -15.42 -9.03 -4.30
C ILE A 131 -16.07 -8.24 -5.46
N LEU A 132 -15.31 -7.31 -6.03
CA LEU A 132 -15.80 -6.44 -7.10
C LEU A 132 -15.70 -7.08 -8.49
N ALA A 133 -15.20 -8.32 -8.59
CA ALA A 133 -15.21 -9.15 -9.80
C ALA A 133 -14.90 -8.33 -11.07
N ASN A 134 -13.82 -7.56 -11.04
CA ASN A 134 -13.48 -6.60 -12.10
C ASN A 134 -12.73 -7.23 -13.29
N GLY A 135 -12.81 -8.55 -13.45
CA GLY A 135 -12.05 -9.30 -14.45
C GLY A 135 -10.56 -9.46 -14.13
N ARG A 136 -10.08 -9.05 -12.94
CA ARG A 136 -8.72 -9.33 -12.49
C ARG A 136 -8.65 -10.67 -11.75
N ILE A 137 -7.49 -11.31 -11.83
CA ILE A 137 -7.15 -12.51 -11.08
C ILE A 137 -6.60 -12.07 -9.74
N THR A 138 -7.19 -12.54 -8.65
CA THR A 138 -6.62 -12.38 -7.32
C THR A 138 -5.47 -13.37 -7.14
N ASP A 139 -4.27 -12.88 -6.85
CA ASP A 139 -3.06 -13.70 -6.87
C ASP A 139 -2.34 -13.74 -5.52
N ILE A 140 -2.04 -14.95 -5.04
CA ILE A 140 -1.22 -15.13 -3.83
C ILE A 140 0.18 -14.53 -4.00
N THR A 141 0.70 -14.47 -5.22
CA THR A 141 1.97 -13.84 -5.59
C THR A 141 1.96 -12.36 -5.23
N ASP A 142 0.84 -11.67 -5.46
CA ASP A 142 0.71 -10.25 -5.14
C ASP A 142 0.77 -10.04 -3.62
N ILE A 143 0.11 -10.89 -2.84
CA ILE A 143 0.18 -10.88 -1.37
C ILE A 143 1.60 -11.11 -0.87
N LEU A 144 2.30 -12.11 -1.40
CA LEU A 144 3.67 -12.44 -0.99
C LEU A 144 4.65 -11.32 -1.33
N THR A 145 4.58 -10.79 -2.55
CA THR A 145 5.50 -9.76 -3.05
C THR A 145 5.25 -8.41 -2.38
N ASN A 146 3.98 -8.03 -2.16
CA ASN A 146 3.62 -6.87 -1.37
C ASN A 146 4.09 -7.00 0.08
N THR A 147 3.92 -8.17 0.71
CA THR A 147 4.41 -8.41 2.08
C THR A 147 5.93 -8.30 2.16
N PHE A 148 6.65 -8.82 1.15
CA PHE A 148 8.10 -8.69 1.05
C PHE A 148 8.54 -7.23 0.89
N GLY A 149 7.86 -6.42 0.07
CA GLY A 149 8.13 -4.98 -0.01
C GLY A 149 7.97 -4.26 1.33
N GLY A 150 7.01 -4.68 2.17
CA GLY A 150 6.89 -4.20 3.55
C GLY A 150 8.10 -4.51 4.43
N VAL A 151 8.69 -5.70 4.28
CA VAL A 151 9.95 -6.08 4.96
C VAL A 151 11.08 -5.17 4.52
N VAL A 152 11.24 -4.96 3.21
CA VAL A 152 12.28 -4.08 2.64
C VAL A 152 12.09 -2.64 3.12
N GLY A 153 10.88 -2.11 3.09
CA GLY A 153 10.54 -0.80 3.62
C GLY A 153 10.92 -0.64 5.10
N PHE A 154 10.60 -1.64 5.92
CA PHE A 154 10.99 -1.64 7.33
C PHE A 154 12.51 -1.64 7.52
N ALA A 155 13.23 -2.43 6.72
CA ALA A 155 14.69 -2.47 6.75
C ALA A 155 15.29 -1.10 6.45
N LEU A 156 14.78 -0.40 5.43
CA LEU A 156 15.18 0.97 5.09
C LEU A 156 14.90 1.96 6.22
N TYR A 157 13.72 1.88 6.86
CA TYR A 157 13.39 2.70 8.03
C TYR A 157 14.40 2.49 9.16
N ARG A 158 14.74 1.24 9.45
CA ARG A 158 15.70 0.91 10.50
C ARG A 158 17.10 1.41 10.15
N ALA A 159 17.54 1.23 8.91
CA ALA A 159 18.85 1.70 8.45
C ALA A 159 18.98 3.23 8.58
N ILE A 160 18.00 3.99 8.10
CA ILE A 160 17.99 5.46 8.22
C ILE A 160 17.94 5.90 9.68
N LYS A 161 17.09 5.26 10.51
CA LYS A 161 17.01 5.59 11.94
C LYS A 161 18.34 5.36 12.66
N LEU A 162 19.03 4.25 12.36
CA LEU A 162 20.35 3.96 12.93
C LEU A 162 21.40 4.96 12.46
N PHE A 163 21.40 5.30 11.17
CA PHE A 163 22.30 6.28 10.59
C PHE A 163 22.15 7.66 11.25
N VAL A 164 20.91 8.15 11.37
CA VAL A 164 20.60 9.44 12.01
C VAL A 164 21.00 9.43 13.48
N HIS A 165 20.67 8.36 14.22
CA HIS A 165 21.04 8.23 15.62
C HIS A 165 22.57 8.29 15.83
N ARG A 166 23.33 7.62 14.96
CA ARG A 166 24.80 7.58 15.04
C ARG A 166 25.46 8.93 14.78
N HIS A 167 24.90 9.78 13.91
CA HIS A 167 25.52 11.06 13.52
C HIS A 167 25.05 12.25 14.37
N TYR A 168 23.80 12.25 14.83
CA TYR A 168 23.23 13.39 15.57
C TYR A 168 23.16 13.18 17.09
N ASN A 169 23.41 11.96 17.56
CA ASN A 169 23.52 11.68 18.99
C ASN A 169 24.69 10.71 19.25
N PRO A 170 25.92 11.10 18.87
CA PRO A 170 27.10 10.33 19.24
C PRO A 170 27.19 10.30 20.77
N ARG A 171 27.41 9.10 21.32
CA ARG A 171 27.56 8.91 22.77
C ARG A 171 28.70 9.74 23.33
#